data_AF-A0A662Z4B0-F1
#
_entry.id   AF-A0A662Z4B0-F1
#
_cell.length_a   1.000
_cell.length_b   1.000
_cell.length_c   1.000
_cell.angle_alpha   90.00
_cell.angle_beta   90.00
_cell.angle_gamma   90.00
#
_symmetry.space_group_name_H-M   'P 1'
#
loop_
_entity.id
_entity.type
_entity.pdbx_description
1 polymer ?
#
loop_
_entity_poly.entity_id
_entity_poly.type
_entity_poly.pdbx_seq_one_letter_code
_entity_poly.pdbx_strand_id
1 'polypeptide(L)' 'MAITKEKKLVHRRFPLIVRILLYIYVAIILFFLGLMIGFGILENPLEVFRLETWEHIINLTRE' A
#
# COMPACT_ATOMS: atom_id res chain seq x y z
N MET A 1 -0.88 -24.80 -49.45
CA MET A 1 -1.29 -23.41 -49.16
C MET A 1 -1.49 -23.29 -47.65
N ALA A 2 -0.45 -22.92 -46.91
CA ALA A 2 -0.53 -22.81 -45.45
C ALA A 2 -0.91 -21.38 -45.08
N ILE A 3 -2.14 -21.18 -44.60
CA ILE A 3 -2.60 -19.90 -44.09
C ILE A 3 -2.06 -19.74 -42.67
N THR A 4 -0.99 -18.97 -42.52
CA THR A 4 -0.49 -18.55 -41.20
C THR A 4 -1.54 -17.63 -40.58
N LYS A 5 -2.24 -18.14 -39.55
CA LYS A 5 -3.10 -17.30 -38.71
C LYS A 5 -2.23 -16.30 -37.96
N GLU A 6 -2.16 -15.09 -38.49
CA GLU A 6 -1.68 -13.89 -37.79
C GLU A 6 -2.40 -13.81 -36.43
N LYS A 7 -1.69 -14.17 -35.36
CA LYS A 7 -2.22 -14.03 -34.00
C LYS A 7 -2.30 -12.53 -33.75
N LYS A 8 -3.50 -11.95 -33.87
CA LYS A 8 -3.78 -10.59 -33.38
C LYS A 8 -3.37 -10.56 -31.92
N LEU A 9 -2.19 -10.01 -31.65
CA LEU A 9 -1.71 -9.68 -30.33
C LEU A 9 -2.64 -8.59 -29.80
N VAL A 10 -3.73 -9.01 -29.16
CA VAL A 10 -4.59 -8.12 -28.39
C VAL A 10 -3.74 -7.60 -27.25
N HIS A 11 -3.12 -6.43 -27.48
CA HIS A 11 -2.36 -5.71 -26.46
C HIS A 11 -3.36 -5.33 -25.37
N ARG A 12 -3.47 -6.15 -24.31
CA ARG A 12 -4.25 -5.80 -23.12
C ARG A 12 -3.52 -4.62 -22.47
N ARG A 13 -3.97 -3.41 -22.83
CA ARG A 13 -3.42 -2.11 -22.39
C ARG A 13 -3.39 -1.95 -20.87
N PHE A 14 -4.16 -2.75 -20.14
CA PHE A 14 -4.20 -2.74 -18.70
C PHE A 14 -3.82 -4.13 -18.16
N PRO A 15 -2.55 -4.33 -17.78
CA PRO A 15 -2.11 -5.55 -17.13
C PRO A 15 -2.82 -5.66 -15.78
N LEU A 16 -3.37 -6.84 -15.48
CA LEU A 16 -4.02 -7.10 -14.20
C LEU A 16 -3.08 -6.82 -13.01
N ILE A 17 -1.79 -7.14 -13.18
CA ILE A 17 -0.72 -6.92 -12.20
C ILE A 17 -0.59 -5.43 -11.83
N VAL A 18 -0.60 -4.54 -12.81
CA VAL A 18 -0.48 -3.09 -12.57
C VAL A 18 -1.67 -2.57 -11.76
N ARG A 19 -2.87 -3.08 -12.06
CA ARG A 19 -4.09 -2.71 -11.32
C ARG A 19 -4.04 -3.16 -9.87
N ILE A 20 -3.55 -4.38 -9.60
CA ILE A 20 -3.39 -4.92 -8.24
C ILE A 20 -2.36 -4.10 -7.46
N LEU A 21 -1.21 -3.80 -8.07
CA LEU A 21 -0.18 -2.93 -7.47
C LEU A 21 -0.73 -1.55 -7.09
N LEU A 22 -1.57 -0.98 -7.95
CA LEU A 22 -2.20 0.32 -7.69
C LEU A 22 -3.16 0.28 -6.50
N TYR A 23 -3.97 -0.79 -6.36
CA TYR A 23 -4.83 -0.96 -5.19
C TYR A 23 -4.03 -1.15 -3.91
N ILE A 24 -2.94 -1.94 -3.94
CA ILE A 24 -2.05 -2.12 -2.79
C ILE A 24 -1.41 -0.78 -2.39
N TYR A 25 -0.95 -0.01 -3.37
CA TYR A 25 -0.35 1.30 -3.13
C TYR A 25 -1.33 2.26 -2.42
N VAL A 26 -2.57 2.33 -2.90
CA VAL A 26 -3.62 3.16 -2.27
C VAL A 26 -3.96 2.64 -0.87
N ALA A 27 -4.02 1.32 -0.67
CA ALA A 27 -4.27 0.72 0.64
C ALA A 27 -3.18 1.07 1.67
N ILE A 28 -1.90 1.04 1.25
CA ILE A 28 -0.77 1.46 2.10
C ILE A 28 -0.90 2.93 2.49
N ILE A 29 -1.22 3.81 1.53
CA ILE A 29 -1.43 5.24 1.81
C ILE A 29 -2.56 5.45 2.81
N LEU A 30 -3.71 4.79 2.62
CA LEU A 30 -4.84 4.89 3.53
C LEU A 30 -4.52 4.34 4.92
N PHE A 31 -3.72 3.27 4.99
CA PHE A 31 -3.26 2.72 6.26
C PHE A 31 -2.41 3.72 7.04
N PHE A 32 -1.42 4.35 6.40
CA PHE A 32 -0.61 5.38 7.04
C PHE A 32 -1.43 6.62 7.40
N LEU A 33 -2.36 7.06 6.54
CA LEU A 33 -3.31 8.13 6.87
C LEU A 33 -4.16 7.77 8.09
N GLY A 34 -4.68 6.55 8.17
CA GLY A 34 -5.44 6.05 9.32
C GLY A 34 -4.60 6.02 10.60
N LEU A 35 -3.35 5.58 10.50
CA LEU A 35 -2.39 5.63 11.61
C LEU A 35 -2.11 7.07 12.05
N MET A 36 -1.86 7.98 11.11
CA MET A 36 -1.63 9.41 11.41
C MET A 36 -2.86 10.05 12.05
N ILE A 37 -4.07 9.70 11.61
CA ILE A 37 -5.31 10.19 12.23
C ILE A 37 -5.47 9.58 13.63
N GLY A 38 -5.25 8.28 13.80
CA GLY A 38 -5.35 7.60 15.09
C GLY A 38 -4.38 8.13 16.13
N PHE A 39 -3.10 8.29 15.76
CA PHE A 39 -2.05 8.85 16.62
C PHE A 39 -2.15 10.37 16.77
N GLY A 40 -2.53 11.08 15.70
CA GLY A 40 -2.68 12.53 15.72
C GLY A 40 -3.84 13.03 16.56
N ILE A 41 -4.79 12.16 16.93
CA ILE A 41 -5.81 12.47 17.95
C ILE A 41 -5.23 12.42 19.37
N LEU A 42 -4.20 11.60 19.60
CA LEU A 42 -3.59 11.43 20.92
C LEU A 42 -2.51 12.48 21.19
N GLU A 43 -1.60 12.68 20.24
CA GLU A 43 -0.42 13.54 20.40
C GLU A 43 -0.13 14.32 19.10
N ASN A 44 0.96 14.01 18.38
CA ASN A 44 1.27 14.60 17.08
C ASN A 44 1.16 13.56 15.94
N PRO A 45 0.47 13.85 14.82
CA PRO A 45 0.28 12.91 13.71
C PRO A 45 1.59 12.48 13.03
N LEU A 46 2.67 13.24 13.22
CA LEU A 46 3.99 12.94 12.65
C LEU A 46 4.80 11.98 13.54
N GLU A 47 4.42 11.80 14.81
CA GLU A 47 5.15 10.92 15.72
C GLU A 47 5.01 9.44 15.35
N VAL A 48 3.97 9.06 14.61
CA VAL A 48 3.80 7.69 14.11
C VAL A 48 4.95 7.24 13.18
N PHE A 49 5.69 8.19 12.60
CA PHE A 49 6.87 7.91 11.79
C PHE A 49 8.17 7.83 12.60
N ARG A 50 8.14 8.15 13.89
CA ARG A 50 9.31 8.14 14.76
C ARG A 50 9.46 6.75 15.40
N LEU A 51 10.67 6.21 15.35
CA LEU A 51 11.00 4.89 15.89
C LEU A 51 10.72 4.79 17.40
N GLU A 52 10.94 5.88 18.15
CA GLU A 52 10.70 5.92 19.59
C GLU A 52 9.24 5.71 19.99
N THR A 53 8.27 6.13 19.16
CA THR A 53 6.84 5.89 19.41
C THR A 53 6.54 4.39 19.33
N TRP A 54 7.18 3.68 18.40
CA TRP A 54 7.07 2.22 18.29
C TRP A 54 7.75 1.50 19.45
N GLU A 55 8.92 1.98 19.88
CA GLU A 55 9.60 1.47 21.07
C GLU A 55 8.72 1.63 22.32
N HIS A 56 8.07 2.79 22.48
CA HIS A 56 7.14 3.04 23.57
C HIS A 56 5.93 2.09 23.53
N ILE A 57 5.28 1.91 22.38
CA ILE A 57 4.14 0.99 22.20
C ILE A 57 4.53 -0.46 22.50
N ILE A 58 5.69 -0.91 21.98
CA ILE A 58 6.18 -2.27 22.21
C ILE A 58 6.52 -2.47 23.69
N ASN A 59 7.09 -1.44 24.33
CA ASN A 59 7.38 -1.48 25.75
C ASN A 59 6.09 -1.56 26.58
N LEU A 60 5.08 -0.74 26.28
CA LEU A 60 3.75 -0.78 26.91
C LEU A 60 3.03 -2.12 26.74
N THR A 61 3.29 -2.85 25.65
CA THR A 61 2.67 -4.15 25.39
C THR A 61 3.40 -5.30 26.11
N ARG A 62 4.67 -5.11 26.47
CA ARG A 62 5.52 -6.12 27.11
C ARG A 62 5.40 -6.12 28.63
N GLU A 63 5.03 -4.99 29.22
CA GLU A 63 4.74 -4.81 30.65
C GLU A 63 3.35 -5.35 31.02
#